data_AF-R7HT25-F1
#
_entry.id   AF-R7HT25-F1
#
_cell.length_a   1.000
_cell.length_b   1.000
_cell.length_c   1.000
_cell.angle_alpha   90.00
_cell.angle_beta   90.00
_cell.angle_gamma   90.00
#
_symmetry.space_group_name_H-M   'P 1'
#
loop_
_entity.id
_entity.type
_entity.pdbx_description
1 polymer ?
#
loop_
_entity_poly.entity_id
_entity_poly.type
_entity_poly.pdbx_seq_one_letter_code
_entity_poly.pdbx_strand_id
1 'polypeptide(L)'
;MSEDKVIKLGAKREKSSEKEHKEDDLVYCSFCGRPNTQVLKMVQGPGVNICSECAMIAVQYLILNDRMPSAEAQQILDAFWGKAR
;
A
#
# COMPACT_ATOMS: atom_id res chain seq x y z
N MET A 1 -14.92 52.35 -36.36
CA MET A 1 -14.19 52.10 -35.10
C MET A 1 -13.99 50.60 -34.98
N SER A 2 -12.83 50.13 -35.40
CA SER A 2 -12.33 48.80 -35.04
C SER A 2 -11.92 48.83 -33.59
N GLU A 3 -12.25 47.80 -32.81
CA GLU A 3 -11.49 47.43 -31.61
C GLU A 3 -11.73 45.95 -31.29
N ASP A 4 -10.64 45.21 -31.47
CA ASP A 4 -10.39 43.81 -31.16
C ASP A 4 -10.50 43.45 -29.67
N LYS A 5 -10.41 42.13 -29.43
CA LYS A 5 -9.86 41.45 -28.23
C LYS A 5 -10.83 41.32 -27.01
N VAL A 6 -11.01 40.18 -26.35
CA VAL A 6 -10.15 39.00 -26.13
C VAL A 6 -11.03 37.78 -25.81
N ILE A 7 -10.91 36.67 -26.56
CA ILE A 7 -11.31 35.35 -26.07
C ILE A 7 -10.26 34.88 -25.06
N LYS A 8 -10.65 34.80 -23.78
CA LYS A 8 -9.77 34.32 -22.70
C LYS A 8 -9.46 32.84 -22.90
N LEU A 9 -8.31 32.55 -23.50
CA LEU A 9 -7.65 31.24 -23.47
C LEU A 9 -7.23 30.90 -22.03
N GLY A 10 -7.52 29.68 -21.61
CA GLY A 10 -6.75 29.02 -20.56
C GLY A 10 -7.42 28.84 -19.19
N ALA A 11 -8.60 28.22 -19.13
CA ALA A 11 -8.85 27.29 -18.03
C ALA A 11 -8.49 25.90 -18.57
N LYS A 12 -7.32 25.42 -18.17
CA LYS A 12 -6.81 24.07 -18.43
C LYS A 12 -7.89 23.08 -17.97
N ARG A 13 -8.78 22.67 -18.87
CA ARG A 13 -9.70 21.56 -18.68
C ARG A 13 -8.80 20.34 -18.61
N GLU A 14 -8.46 19.92 -17.40
CA GLU A 14 -7.81 18.64 -17.18
C GLU A 14 -8.70 17.61 -17.86
N LYS A 15 -8.20 17.10 -18.97
CA LYS A 15 -8.80 16.01 -19.72
C LYS A 15 -8.71 14.83 -18.77
N SER A 16 -9.75 14.62 -17.98
CA SER A 16 -10.01 13.38 -17.27
C SER A 16 -9.96 12.30 -18.33
N SER A 17 -8.81 11.65 -18.44
CA SER A 17 -8.67 10.43 -19.20
C SER A 17 -9.60 9.43 -18.54
N GLU A 18 -10.78 9.28 -19.12
CA GLU A 18 -11.63 8.09 -18.98
C GLU A 18 -10.80 6.91 -19.49
N LYS A 19 -9.90 6.43 -18.62
CA LYS A 19 -9.51 5.04 -18.61
C LYS A 19 -10.43 4.42 -17.59
N GLU A 20 -11.38 3.62 -18.08
CA GLU A 20 -12.07 2.61 -17.30
C GLU A 20 -11.03 1.62 -16.77
N HIS A 21 -10.27 2.03 -15.76
CA HIS A 21 -9.62 1.11 -14.85
C HIS A 21 -10.70 0.73 -13.86
N LYS A 22 -11.02 -0.57 -13.78
CA LYS A 22 -11.75 -1.16 -12.64
C LYS A 22 -11.30 -0.41 -11.38
N GLU A 23 -12.23 0.24 -10.69
CA GLU A 23 -12.00 0.74 -9.34
C GLU A 23 -11.56 -0.46 -8.50
N ASP A 24 -10.26 -0.70 -8.43
CA ASP A 24 -9.67 -1.47 -7.35
C ASP A 24 -9.93 -0.58 -6.14
N ASP A 25 -10.95 -0.93 -5.36
CA ASP A 25 -11.34 -0.22 -4.16
C ASP A 25 -10.08 0.14 -3.37
N LEU A 26 -9.89 1.44 -3.10
CA LEU A 26 -8.76 1.91 -2.31
C LEU A 26 -8.90 1.35 -0.90
N VAL A 27 -8.14 0.30 -0.62
CA VAL A 27 -8.07 -0.31 0.70
C VAL A 27 -6.90 0.30 1.46
N TYR A 28 -7.08 0.49 2.77
CA TYR A 28 -6.08 1.08 3.65
C TYR A 28 -5.61 0.09 4.69
N CYS A 29 -4.30 0.09 4.96
CA CYS A 29 -3.73 -0.66 6.07
C CYS A 29 -4.27 -0.09 7.40
N SER A 30 -4.86 -0.94 8.23
CA SER A 30 -5.42 -0.58 9.53
C SER A 30 -4.36 -0.16 10.56
N PHE A 31 -3.07 -0.41 10.27
CA PHE A 31 -1.95 -0.12 11.17
C PHE A 31 -1.23 1.18 10.81
N CYS A 32 -0.80 1.35 9.54
CA CYS A 32 -0.06 2.53 9.10
C CYS A 32 -0.88 3.56 8.31
N GLY A 33 -2.11 3.22 7.93
CA GLY A 33 -3.00 4.11 7.17
C GLY A 33 -2.64 4.33 5.70
N ARG A 34 -1.61 3.64 5.17
CA ARG A 34 -1.25 3.74 3.75
C ARG A 34 -2.24 2.95 2.86
N PRO A 35 -2.55 3.46 1.65
CA PRO A 35 -3.38 2.73 0.68
C PRO A 35 -2.63 1.56 0.04
N ASN A 36 -3.38 0.62 -0.57
CA ASN A 36 -2.84 -0.51 -1.35
C ASN A 36 -1.85 -0.08 -2.44
N THR A 37 -2.06 1.10 -3.04
CA THR A 37 -1.22 1.65 -4.10
C THR A 37 0.16 2.12 -3.62
N GLN A 38 0.34 2.34 -2.30
CA GLN A 38 1.60 2.82 -1.72
C GLN A 38 2.39 1.71 -1.00
N VAL A 39 1.88 0.48 -0.99
CA VAL A 39 2.53 -0.65 -0.31
C VAL A 39 2.76 -1.80 -1.31
N LEU A 40 3.81 -2.59 -1.07
CA LEU A 40 4.16 -3.70 -1.97
C LEU A 40 3.06 -4.78 -2.03
N LYS A 41 2.51 -5.14 -0.87
CA LYS A 41 1.41 -6.09 -0.74
C LYS A 41 0.52 -5.71 0.43
N MET A 42 -0.75 -6.07 0.32
CA MET A 42 -1.72 -5.98 1.40
C MET A 42 -2.54 -7.24 1.50
N VAL A 43 -2.75 -7.68 2.74
CA VAL A 43 -3.63 -8.80 3.09
C VAL A 43 -4.92 -8.22 3.65
N GLN A 44 -6.04 -8.60 3.07
CA GLN A 44 -7.38 -8.20 3.52
C GLN A 44 -8.00 -9.30 4.37
N GLY A 45 -8.52 -8.94 5.54
CA GLY A 45 -9.29 -9.81 6.41
C GLY A 45 -10.66 -9.21 6.73
N PRO A 46 -11.52 -9.92 7.47
CA PRO A 46 -12.82 -9.39 7.89
C PRO A 46 -12.65 -8.15 8.79
N GLY A 47 -12.85 -6.96 8.23
CA GLY A 47 -12.82 -5.69 8.96
C GLY A 47 -11.42 -5.13 9.28
N VAL A 48 -10.35 -5.79 8.84
CA VAL A 48 -8.96 -5.35 9.09
C VAL A 48 -8.07 -5.69 7.92
N ASN A 49 -7.15 -4.77 7.57
CA ASN A 49 -6.19 -4.97 6.50
C ASN A 49 -4.78 -4.67 7.00
N ILE A 50 -3.80 -5.46 6.58
CA ILE A 50 -2.40 -5.28 6.98
C ILE A 50 -1.49 -5.25 5.75
N CYS A 51 -0.61 -4.25 5.67
CA CYS A 51 0.40 -4.20 4.62
C CYS A 51 1.64 -5.04 4.99
N SER A 52 2.45 -5.36 3.98
CA SER A 52 3.68 -6.15 4.14
C SER A 52 4.66 -5.56 5.16
N GLU A 53 4.83 -4.23 5.19
CA GLU A 53 5.73 -3.56 6.14
C GLU A 53 5.26 -3.75 7.59
N CYS A 54 3.97 -3.53 7.87
CA CYS A 54 3.39 -3.71 9.19
C CYS A 54 3.44 -5.18 9.65
N ALA A 55 3.22 -6.12 8.74
CA ALA A 55 3.36 -7.54 9.04
C ALA A 55 4.79 -7.91 9.44
N MET A 56 5.81 -7.38 8.75
CA MET A 56 7.21 -7.59 9.13
C MET A 56 7.55 -7.00 10.49
N ILE A 57 7.07 -5.79 10.80
CA ILE A 57 7.28 -5.17 12.12
C ILE A 57 6.63 -6.01 13.22
N ALA A 58 5.40 -6.50 12.98
CA ALA A 58 4.71 -7.37 13.92
C ALA A 58 5.50 -8.67 14.17
N VAL A 59 5.96 -9.34 13.12
CA VAL A 59 6.80 -10.55 13.25
C VAL A 59 8.09 -10.23 14.01
N GLN A 60 8.77 -9.13 13.70
CA GLN A 60 9.98 -8.73 14.39
C GLN A 60 9.74 -8.49 15.89
N TYR A 61 8.64 -7.82 16.24
CA TYR A 61 8.26 -7.58 17.64
C TYR A 61 7.93 -8.88 18.37
N LEU A 62 7.17 -9.78 17.71
CA LEU A 62 6.80 -11.08 18.25
C LEU A 62 8.02 -11.96 18.49
N ILE A 63 9.07 -11.90 17.66
CA ILE A 63 10.31 -12.66 17.87
C ILE A 63 11.14 -12.06 19.03
N LEU A 64 11.17 -10.74 19.17
CA LEU A 64 12.04 -10.06 20.13
C LEU A 64 11.47 -10.03 21.55
N ASN A 65 10.15 -9.86 21.70
CA ASN A 65 9.52 -9.64 23.01
C ASN A 65 8.84 -10.90 23.55
N ASP A 66 8.15 -11.64 22.69
CA ASP A 66 7.58 -12.92 23.06
C ASP A 66 8.58 -14.00 22.67
N ARG A 67 8.97 -14.86 23.60
CA ARG A 67 9.75 -16.06 23.24
C ARG A 67 8.86 -16.97 22.39
N MET A 68 8.73 -16.76 21.09
CA MET A 68 8.03 -17.73 20.22
C MET A 68 8.49 -17.64 18.76
N PRO A 69 8.46 -18.75 17.98
CA PRO A 69 7.78 -20.03 18.30
C PRO A 69 8.59 -21.32 18.05
N SER A 70 7.91 -22.45 18.33
CA SER A 70 8.33 -23.85 18.16
C SER A 70 9.23 -24.09 16.95
N ALA A 71 9.99 -25.19 16.97
CA ALA A 71 10.94 -25.56 15.91
C ALA A 71 10.39 -25.37 14.47
N GLU A 72 9.09 -25.59 14.25
CA GLU A 72 8.41 -25.39 12.96
C GLU A 72 8.36 -23.92 12.51
N ALA A 73 8.04 -23.00 13.41
CA ALA A 73 8.00 -21.59 13.05
C ALA A 73 9.40 -21.01 12.86
N GLN A 74 10.39 -21.45 13.66
CA GLN A 74 11.79 -21.08 13.43
C GLN A 74 12.28 -21.54 12.05
N GLN A 75 11.93 -22.75 11.61
CA GLN A 75 12.26 -23.24 10.26
C GLN A 75 11.68 -22.35 9.15
N ILE A 76 10.44 -21.88 9.32
CA ILE A 76 9.81 -20.96 8.37
C ILE A 76 10.57 -19.64 8.35
N LEU A 77 10.87 -19.06 9.52
CA LEU A 77 11.64 -17.82 9.62
C LEU A 77 13.03 -17.94 8.99
N ASP A 78 13.75 -19.03 9.23
CA ASP A 78 15.07 -19.30 8.66
C ASP A 78 15.00 -19.47 7.12
N ALA A 79 13.93 -20.04 6.59
CA ALA A 79 13.73 -20.14 5.15
C ALA A 79 13.50 -18.78 4.49
N PHE A 80 12.82 -17.85 5.18
CA PHE A 80 12.54 -16.50 4.69
C PHE A 80 13.70 -15.52 4.87
N TRP A 81 14.40 -15.56 6.02
CA TRP A 81 15.44 -14.59 6.41
C TRP A 81 16.88 -15.15 6.41
N GLY A 82 17.07 -16.48 6.43
CA GLY A 82 18.38 -17.13 6.48
C GLY A 82 19.17 -17.15 5.15
N LYS A 83 18.60 -16.60 4.08
CA LYS A 83 19.27 -16.42 2.77
C LYS A 83 19.63 -14.95 2.49
N ALA A 84 20.09 -14.23 3.50
CA ALA A 84 20.94 -13.06 3.28
C ALA A 84 22.41 -13.55 3.22
N ARG A 85 22.85 -13.96 2.04
CA ARG A 85 24.26 -14.22 1.75
C ARG A 85 24.66 -13.45 0.51
#